data_AF-A0A0C2ZRK6-F1
#
_entry.id   AF-A0A0C2ZRK6-F1
#
_cell.length_a   1.000
_cell.length_b   1.000
_cell.length_c   1.000
_cell.angle_alpha   90.00
_cell.angle_beta   90.00
_cell.angle_gamma   90.00
#
_symmetry.space_group_name_H-M   'P 1'
#
loop_
_entity.id
_entity.type
_entity.pdbx_description
1 polymer ?
#
loop_
_entity_poly.entity_id
_entity_poly.type
_entity_poly.pdbx_seq_one_letter_code
_entity_poly.pdbx_strand_id
1 'polypeptide(L)'
;MIVAIKTPRSKLLEGREKIVHGLQEIRLRVQLRHQNVLPKFLGITTKFIESLSIVTWWMEGNSHDYVQDESIDPCPLIIGIAQGLQYLHNLTPDAVFHGNLRGLNVLILDNGEPLLTNLGLLWPVDSSPGVSSIRDIRGTVNWMAPEMFDGGHGCRPTAEGDIWAFAMTALELFTRENPFHDHTDPTAIKSSIKKGLPGRPNACNRMTDPWWNILVQCWEVASSSRPTISQVVKSFAALGAVQSPTLKESIKRISRKCPNIKRLDGQIDKDHSILIRGGFATVCRGTLCHKQTKVAVKTARGDLSMDEKIINRILEEVYVWYKLRHANILPLLGITTQFDSTLSIVSRWMERGTARDYVRDSINDPRPLVRGCATCMTQI
;
A
#
# COMPACT_ATOMS: atom_id res chain seq x y z
N MET A 1 -25.29 -1.73 10.53
CA MET A 1 -23.89 -2.16 10.71
C MET A 1 -23.68 -3.41 9.86
N ILE A 2 -22.75 -3.39 8.91
CA ILE A 2 -22.42 -4.56 8.07
C ILE A 2 -21.15 -5.20 8.65
N VAL A 3 -21.16 -6.52 8.79
CA VAL A 3 -20.07 -7.30 9.40
C VAL A 3 -19.65 -8.43 8.47
N ALA A 4 -18.38 -8.81 8.54
CA ALA A 4 -17.86 -10.02 7.93
C ALA A 4 -17.81 -11.16 8.96
N ILE A 5 -18.35 -12.32 8.60
CA ILE A 5 -18.35 -13.53 9.43
C ILE A 5 -17.43 -14.56 8.75
N LYS A 6 -16.30 -14.84 9.39
CA LYS A 6 -15.37 -15.86 8.94
C LYS A 6 -15.67 -17.16 9.67
N THR A 7 -16.09 -18.18 8.92
CA THR A 7 -16.38 -19.53 9.43
C THR A 7 -15.36 -20.52 8.89
N PRO A 8 -14.76 -21.40 9.72
CA PRO A 8 -13.82 -22.41 9.27
C PRO A 8 -14.43 -23.31 8.18
N ARG A 9 -13.79 -23.38 7.01
CA ARG A 9 -14.17 -24.32 5.95
C ARG A 9 -13.46 -25.64 6.18
N SER A 10 -14.13 -26.62 6.82
CA SER A 10 -13.80 -28.03 6.53
C SER A 10 -14.93 -28.99 6.90
N LYS A 11 -15.14 -29.99 6.03
CA LYS A 11 -15.85 -31.24 6.36
C LYS A 11 -14.93 -32.28 7.03
N LEU A 12 -13.65 -31.95 7.21
CA LEU A 12 -12.54 -32.89 7.49
C LEU A 12 -11.90 -32.73 8.88
N LEU A 13 -12.17 -31.62 9.58
CA LEU A 13 -11.70 -31.41 10.96
C LEU A 13 -12.81 -31.85 11.92
N GLU A 14 -12.45 -32.63 12.94
CA GLU A 14 -13.35 -32.94 14.05
C GLU A 14 -13.71 -31.65 14.81
N GLY A 15 -14.87 -31.62 15.48
CA GLY A 15 -15.40 -30.42 16.14
C GLY A 15 -14.40 -29.73 17.09
N ARG A 16 -13.51 -30.48 17.74
CA ARG A 16 -12.49 -29.95 18.65
C ARG A 16 -11.40 -29.16 17.94
N GLU A 17 -10.89 -29.64 16.80
CA GLU A 17 -9.82 -28.97 16.07
C GLU A 17 -10.29 -27.64 15.47
N LYS A 18 -11.53 -27.59 14.96
CA LYS A 18 -12.15 -26.35 14.46
C LYS A 18 -12.21 -25.26 15.52
N ILE A 19 -12.53 -25.64 16.76
CA ILE A 19 -12.61 -24.72 17.89
C ILE A 19 -11.20 -24.23 18.27
N VAL A 20 -10.21 -25.11 18.33
CA VAL A 20 -8.81 -24.75 18.65
C VAL A 20 -8.24 -23.77 17.63
N HIS A 21 -8.46 -24.02 16.33
CA HIS A 21 -8.02 -23.09 15.28
C HIS A 21 -8.69 -21.71 15.40
N GLY A 22 -10.00 -21.66 15.63
CA GLY A 22 -10.71 -20.41 15.84
C GLY A 22 -10.18 -19.64 17.07
N LEU A 23 -9.95 -20.34 18.19
CA LEU A 23 -9.44 -19.76 19.43
C LEU A 23 -8.02 -19.20 19.28
N GLN A 24 -7.14 -19.87 18.51
CA GLN A 24 -5.79 -19.36 18.25
C GLN A 24 -5.84 -18.06 17.43
N GLU A 25 -6.66 -18.00 16.37
CA GLU A 25 -6.79 -16.79 15.56
C GLU A 25 -7.37 -15.63 16.41
N ILE A 26 -8.33 -15.91 17.30
CA ILE A 26 -8.87 -14.90 18.23
C ILE A 26 -7.81 -14.42 19.21
N ARG A 27 -7.05 -15.34 19.81
CA ARG A 27 -5.99 -15.01 20.78
C ARG A 27 -4.97 -14.05 20.17
N LEU A 28 -4.51 -14.34 18.94
CA LEU A 28 -3.61 -13.46 18.21
C LEU A 28 -4.28 -12.10 17.98
N ARG A 29 -5.48 -12.07 17.40
CA ARG A 29 -6.17 -10.81 17.07
C ARG A 29 -6.43 -9.88 18.26
N VAL A 30 -6.69 -10.43 19.45
CA VAL A 30 -6.91 -9.64 20.67
C VAL A 30 -5.64 -8.91 21.12
N GLN A 31 -4.46 -9.44 20.82
CA GLN A 31 -3.17 -8.92 21.28
C GLN A 31 -2.53 -7.93 20.29
N LEU A 32 -2.96 -7.95 19.02
CA LEU A 32 -2.34 -7.17 17.96
C LEU A 32 -2.91 -5.76 17.87
N ARG A 33 -2.02 -4.77 17.86
CA ARG A 33 -2.35 -3.35 17.70
C ARG A 33 -1.34 -2.69 16.77
N HIS A 34 -1.70 -2.58 15.49
CA HIS A 34 -0.90 -1.89 14.48
C HIS A 34 -1.79 -1.34 13.36
N GLN A 35 -1.40 -0.22 12.75
CA GLN A 35 -2.19 0.44 11.70
C GLN A 35 -2.36 -0.42 10.44
N ASN A 36 -1.41 -1.34 10.17
CA ASN A 36 -1.42 -2.23 9.01
C ASN A 36 -1.73 -3.69 9.33
N VAL A 37 -2.22 -4.00 10.53
CA VAL A 37 -2.61 -5.36 10.92
C VAL A 37 -4.03 -5.30 11.47
N LEU A 38 -4.97 -6.04 10.86
CA LEU A 38 -6.39 -5.94 11.18
C LEU A 38 -6.66 -6.20 12.67
N PRO A 39 -6.90 -5.15 13.48
CA PRO A 39 -7.02 -5.29 14.93
C PRO A 39 -8.48 -5.42 15.37
N LYS A 40 -9.43 -5.14 14.47
CA LYS A 40 -10.84 -4.92 14.79
C LYS A 40 -11.64 -6.22 14.80
N PHE A 41 -11.47 -6.97 15.88
CA PHE A 41 -12.35 -8.06 16.29
C PHE A 41 -13.63 -7.48 16.91
N LEU A 42 -14.79 -7.82 16.35
CA LEU A 42 -16.09 -7.42 16.91
C LEU A 42 -16.62 -8.43 17.93
N GLY A 43 -16.28 -9.70 17.74
CA GLY A 43 -16.74 -10.77 18.61
C GLY A 43 -16.69 -12.13 17.94
N ILE A 44 -17.22 -13.12 18.64
CA ILE A 44 -17.39 -14.49 18.14
C ILE A 44 -18.86 -14.84 18.04
N THR A 45 -19.17 -15.78 17.15
CA THR A 45 -20.48 -16.40 17.09
C THR A 45 -20.36 -17.89 16.84
N THR A 46 -21.22 -18.67 17.47
CA THR A 46 -21.35 -20.12 17.29
C THR A 46 -22.63 -20.49 16.56
N LYS A 47 -23.42 -19.49 16.12
CA LYS A 47 -24.72 -19.72 15.45
C LYS A 47 -24.62 -20.41 14.09
N PHE A 48 -23.44 -20.38 13.48
CA PHE A 48 -23.23 -20.90 12.13
C PHE A 48 -22.33 -22.15 12.17
N ILE A 49 -22.88 -23.28 11.72
CA ILE A 49 -22.14 -24.52 11.41
C ILE A 49 -21.48 -25.21 12.65
N GLU A 50 -22.10 -25.14 13.82
CA GLU A 50 -21.59 -25.77 15.08
C GLU A 50 -20.11 -25.47 15.37
N SER A 51 -19.61 -24.31 14.91
CA SER A 51 -18.20 -23.96 14.95
C SER A 51 -18.02 -22.51 15.36
N LEU A 52 -16.84 -22.21 15.90
CA LEU A 52 -16.47 -20.86 16.30
C LEU A 52 -16.20 -20.00 15.07
N SER A 53 -17.06 -19.02 14.80
CA SER A 53 -16.90 -18.03 13.74
C SER A 53 -16.46 -16.69 14.30
N ILE A 54 -15.59 -16.00 13.57
CA ILE A 54 -15.04 -14.70 13.95
C ILE A 54 -15.85 -13.61 13.24
N VAL A 55 -16.32 -12.63 14.00
CA VAL A 55 -17.03 -11.46 13.48
C VAL A 55 -16.07 -10.27 13.43
N THR A 56 -15.98 -9.65 12.26
CA THR A 56 -15.16 -8.46 12.00
C THR A 56 -15.99 -7.42 11.23
N TRP A 57 -15.47 -6.20 11.12
CA TRP A 57 -16.09 -5.21 10.23
C TRP A 57 -15.99 -5.69 8.78
N TRP A 58 -17.04 -5.44 7.99
CA TRP A 58 -16.96 -5.64 6.55
C TRP A 58 -15.98 -4.66 5.92
N MET A 59 -15.14 -5.15 5.01
CA MET A 59 -14.22 -4.35 4.19
C MET A 59 -14.59 -4.56 2.72
N GLU A 60 -14.61 -3.49 1.93
CA GLU A 60 -15.11 -3.55 0.54
C GLU A 60 -14.21 -4.35 -0.41
N GLY A 61 -12.92 -4.52 -0.09
CA GLY A 61 -12.01 -5.23 -0.98
C GLY A 61 -10.67 -5.63 -0.36
N ASN A 62 -9.88 -6.30 -1.19
CA ASN A 62 -8.50 -6.73 -0.91
C ASN A 62 -7.51 -6.04 -1.86
N SER A 63 -6.22 -6.13 -1.56
CA SER A 63 -5.21 -5.41 -2.32
C SER A 63 -5.03 -5.94 -3.74
N HIS A 64 -5.29 -7.23 -4.00
CA HIS A 64 -5.24 -7.81 -5.35
C HIS A 64 -6.27 -7.17 -6.28
N ASP A 65 -7.52 -7.06 -5.82
CA ASP A 65 -8.60 -6.44 -6.59
C ASP A 65 -8.42 -4.91 -6.68
N TYR A 66 -7.93 -4.30 -5.60
CA TYR A 66 -7.76 -2.84 -5.51
C TYR A 66 -6.72 -2.28 -6.49
N VAL A 67 -5.61 -3.00 -6.74
CA VAL A 67 -4.58 -2.54 -7.68
C VAL A 67 -4.96 -2.74 -9.15
N GLN A 68 -6.06 -3.44 -9.46
CA GLN A 68 -6.53 -3.62 -10.84
C GLN A 68 -6.90 -2.28 -11.50
N ASP A 69 -7.27 -1.26 -10.71
CA ASP A 69 -7.31 0.13 -11.20
C ASP A 69 -5.87 0.61 -11.46
N GLU A 70 -5.52 0.77 -12.74
CA GLU A 70 -4.19 1.20 -13.18
C GLU A 70 -3.75 2.57 -12.62
N SER A 71 -4.70 3.39 -12.17
CA SER A 71 -4.41 4.67 -11.53
C SER A 71 -3.83 4.52 -10.12
N ILE A 72 -4.01 3.37 -9.47
CA ILE A 72 -3.52 3.08 -8.13
C ILE A 72 -2.01 2.84 -8.16
N ASP A 73 -1.32 3.40 -7.16
CA ASP A 73 0.09 3.11 -6.92
C ASP A 73 0.24 1.98 -5.90
N PRO A 74 0.87 0.85 -6.27
CA PRO A 74 1.09 -0.24 -5.32
C PRO A 74 2.20 0.07 -4.31
N CYS A 75 3.09 1.05 -4.56
CA CYS A 75 4.23 1.33 -3.68
C CYS A 75 3.81 1.63 -2.22
N PRO A 76 2.86 2.54 -1.93
CA PRO A 76 2.38 2.77 -0.56
C PRO A 76 1.78 1.52 0.10
N LEU A 77 1.08 0.68 -0.67
CA LEU A 77 0.50 -0.56 -0.16
C LEU A 77 1.60 -1.54 0.24
N ILE A 78 2.62 -1.72 -0.60
CA ILE A 78 3.74 -2.63 -0.33
C ILE A 78 4.52 -2.17 0.92
N ILE A 79 4.72 -0.86 1.08
CA ILE A 79 5.35 -0.30 2.29
C ILE A 79 4.49 -0.60 3.54
N GLY A 80 3.18 -0.37 3.47
CA GLY A 80 2.28 -0.65 4.60
C GLY A 80 2.21 -2.14 4.94
N ILE A 81 2.22 -3.02 3.94
CA ILE A 81 2.32 -4.48 4.13
C ILE A 81 3.63 -4.82 4.86
N ALA A 82 4.77 -4.25 4.42
CA ALA A 82 6.06 -4.49 5.05
C ALA A 82 6.10 -4.00 6.50
N GLN A 83 5.49 -2.85 6.81
CA GLN A 83 5.37 -2.32 8.17
C GLN A 83 4.48 -3.22 9.06
N GLY A 84 3.35 -3.70 8.52
CA GLY A 84 2.49 -4.65 9.21
C GLY A 84 3.22 -5.95 9.52
N LEU A 85 3.99 -6.47 8.57
CA LEU A 85 4.76 -7.70 8.74
C LEU A 85 5.93 -7.50 9.71
N GLN A 86 6.60 -6.35 9.66
CA GLN A 86 7.63 -5.96 10.63
C GLN A 86 7.09 -5.94 12.05
N TYR A 87 5.89 -5.38 12.25
CA TYR A 87 5.25 -5.39 13.56
C TYR A 87 5.06 -6.82 14.08
N LEU A 88 4.55 -7.74 13.25
CA LEU A 88 4.32 -9.13 13.62
C LEU A 88 5.63 -9.87 13.99
N HIS A 89 6.68 -9.70 13.18
CA HIS A 89 7.97 -10.35 13.40
C HIS A 89 8.71 -9.81 14.63
N ASN A 90 8.42 -8.57 15.05
CA ASN A 90 9.05 -7.93 16.20
C ASN A 90 8.25 -8.06 17.52
N LEU A 91 7.15 -8.81 17.53
CA LEU A 91 6.37 -9.04 18.74
C LEU A 91 7.20 -9.80 19.79
N THR A 92 7.01 -9.43 21.06
CA THR A 92 7.62 -10.07 22.21
C THR A 92 6.53 -10.56 23.18
N PRO A 93 6.68 -11.74 23.82
CA PRO A 93 7.84 -12.63 23.79
C PRO A 93 7.95 -13.49 22.51
N ASP A 94 6.84 -13.72 21.81
CA ASP A 94 6.78 -14.61 20.66
C ASP A 94 6.51 -13.83 19.36
N ALA A 95 7.43 -13.92 18.40
CA ALA A 95 7.23 -13.40 17.06
C ALA A 95 6.10 -14.16 16.35
N VAL A 96 5.29 -13.43 15.57
CA VAL A 96 4.20 -14.02 14.78
C VAL A 96 4.59 -14.01 13.31
N PHE A 97 4.56 -15.18 12.68
CA PHE A 97 4.75 -15.33 11.23
C PHE A 97 3.40 -15.50 10.54
N HIS A 98 3.20 -14.82 9.42
CA HIS A 98 1.93 -14.76 8.71
C HIS A 98 1.61 -16.10 8.02
N GLY A 99 2.57 -16.67 7.28
CA GLY A 99 2.49 -17.98 6.64
C GLY A 99 1.58 -18.10 5.41
N ASN A 100 0.91 -17.02 5.01
CA ASN A 100 -0.02 -17.01 3.88
C ASN A 100 -0.19 -15.60 3.30
N LEU A 101 0.91 -14.87 3.14
CA LEU A 101 0.89 -13.50 2.64
C LEU A 101 0.66 -13.49 1.12
N ARG A 102 -0.41 -12.81 0.68
CA ARG A 102 -0.80 -12.58 -0.72
C ARG A 102 -1.81 -11.44 -0.80
N GLY A 103 -2.05 -10.89 -1.99
CA GLY A 103 -2.95 -9.74 -2.17
C GLY A 103 -4.38 -9.97 -1.63
N LEU A 104 -4.92 -11.18 -1.79
CA LEU A 104 -6.24 -11.56 -1.24
C LEU A 104 -6.31 -11.55 0.30
N ASN A 105 -5.17 -11.64 0.99
CA ASN A 105 -5.07 -11.63 2.45
C ASN A 105 -4.63 -10.27 3.01
N VAL A 106 -4.67 -9.22 2.18
CA VAL A 106 -4.47 -7.83 2.60
C VAL A 106 -5.75 -7.07 2.28
N LEU A 107 -6.48 -6.65 3.30
CA LEU A 107 -7.70 -5.85 3.14
C LEU A 107 -7.35 -4.38 2.93
N ILE A 108 -8.20 -3.64 2.22
CA ILE A 108 -8.02 -2.21 2.00
C ILE A 108 -9.07 -1.43 2.79
N LEU A 109 -8.62 -0.45 3.57
CA LEU A 109 -9.49 0.52 4.24
C LEU A 109 -9.97 1.61 3.26
N ASP A 110 -11.04 2.31 3.63
CA ASP A 110 -11.61 3.42 2.83
C ASP A 110 -10.60 4.54 2.52
N ASN A 111 -9.58 4.70 3.38
CA ASN A 111 -8.48 5.65 3.18
C ASN A 111 -7.33 5.10 2.31
N GLY A 112 -7.46 3.90 1.76
CA GLY A 112 -6.48 3.23 0.92
C GLY A 112 -5.35 2.52 1.67
N GLU A 113 -5.41 2.40 2.99
CA GLU A 113 -4.37 1.74 3.78
C GLU A 113 -4.52 0.20 3.77
N PRO A 114 -3.40 -0.55 3.71
CA PRO A 114 -3.43 -2.01 3.73
C PRO A 114 -3.51 -2.55 5.16
N LEU A 115 -4.33 -3.60 5.35
CA LEU A 115 -4.48 -4.34 6.59
C LEU A 115 -4.23 -5.84 6.37
N LEU A 116 -3.19 -6.38 7.02
CA LEU A 116 -2.94 -7.81 7.03
C LEU A 116 -4.08 -8.55 7.75
N THR A 117 -4.57 -9.63 7.14
CA THR A 117 -5.60 -10.52 7.72
C THR A 117 -5.23 -11.98 7.52
N ASN A 118 -6.07 -12.90 8.01
CA ASN A 118 -5.85 -14.35 7.92
C ASN A 118 -4.51 -14.81 8.52
N LEU A 119 -4.10 -14.15 9.61
CA LEU A 119 -2.92 -14.49 10.40
C LEU A 119 -3.10 -15.85 11.06
N GLY A 120 -2.01 -16.62 11.14
CA GLY A 120 -1.96 -17.78 12.03
C GLY A 120 -3.00 -18.86 11.73
N LEU A 121 -3.41 -19.01 10.45
CA LEU A 121 -4.02 -20.26 9.99
C LEU A 121 -2.94 -21.34 10.12
N LEU A 122 -2.83 -21.89 11.33
CA LEU A 122 -1.88 -22.92 11.72
C LEU A 122 -1.92 -24.02 10.66
N TRP A 123 -0.77 -24.35 10.09
CA TRP A 123 -0.58 -25.69 9.55
C TRP A 123 -0.80 -26.67 10.72
N PRO A 124 -1.53 -27.79 10.52
CA PRO A 124 -1.86 -28.71 11.61
C PRO A 124 -0.61 -29.07 12.40
N VAL A 125 -0.65 -28.77 13.70
CA VAL A 125 0.53 -28.89 14.58
C VAL A 125 0.89 -30.37 14.83
N ASP A 126 -0.03 -31.30 14.59
CA ASP A 126 0.14 -32.73 14.94
C ASP A 126 -0.47 -33.74 13.93
N SER A 127 -0.71 -33.38 12.66
CA SER A 127 -1.17 -34.38 11.69
C SER A 127 0.00 -35.21 11.17
N SER A 128 -0.11 -36.53 11.33
CA SER A 128 0.81 -37.53 10.81
C SER A 128 1.22 -37.23 9.36
N PRO A 129 2.48 -37.53 8.96
CA PRO A 129 2.98 -37.27 7.62
C PRO A 129 2.17 -38.08 6.60
N GLY A 130 1.14 -37.47 6.01
CA GLY A 130 0.26 -38.17 5.07
C GLY A 130 -1.12 -37.53 4.82
N VAL A 131 -1.59 -36.60 5.66
CA VAL A 131 -2.94 -36.01 5.51
C VAL A 131 -2.90 -34.48 5.30
N SER A 132 -1.92 -33.97 4.56
CA SER A 132 -2.01 -32.62 4.01
C SER A 132 -2.87 -32.67 2.74
N SER A 133 -4.14 -32.26 2.84
CA SER A 133 -5.02 -32.26 1.68
C SER A 133 -4.49 -31.28 0.62
N ILE A 134 -4.06 -31.85 -0.51
CA ILE A 134 -3.49 -31.21 -1.69
C ILE A 134 -4.36 -30.08 -2.27
N ARG A 135 -5.62 -29.92 -1.82
CA ARG A 135 -6.59 -28.96 -2.36
C ARG A 135 -6.42 -27.52 -1.87
N ASP A 136 -6.05 -27.26 -0.62
CA ASP A 136 -5.81 -25.89 -0.14
C ASP A 136 -4.43 -25.34 -0.55
N ILE A 137 -3.48 -26.24 -0.85
CA ILE A 137 -2.14 -25.92 -1.35
C ILE A 137 -2.18 -25.38 -2.79
N ARG A 138 -3.15 -25.82 -3.62
CA ARG A 138 -3.22 -25.45 -5.05
C ARG A 138 -3.39 -23.96 -5.31
N GLY A 139 -4.02 -23.22 -4.40
CA GLY A 139 -4.34 -21.80 -4.61
C GLY A 139 -3.23 -20.84 -4.22
N THR A 140 -2.18 -21.32 -3.53
CA THR A 140 -1.14 -20.49 -2.86
C THR A 140 0.28 -20.88 -3.23
N VAL A 141 0.50 -21.91 -4.05
CA VAL A 141 1.85 -22.38 -4.46
C VAL A 141 2.74 -21.25 -4.97
N ASN A 142 2.17 -20.28 -5.68
CA ASN A 142 2.88 -19.19 -6.33
C ASN A 142 3.58 -18.24 -5.34
N TRP A 143 3.13 -18.20 -4.08
CA TRP A 143 3.71 -17.37 -3.00
C TRP A 143 4.55 -18.20 -2.02
N MET A 144 4.60 -19.53 -2.16
CA MET A 144 5.32 -20.40 -1.23
C MET A 144 6.83 -20.39 -1.49
N ALA A 145 7.60 -20.35 -0.41
CA ALA A 145 9.05 -20.41 -0.46
C ALA A 145 9.56 -21.82 -0.82
N PRO A 146 10.72 -21.95 -1.49
CA PRO A 146 11.23 -23.23 -1.99
C PRO A 146 11.39 -24.30 -0.90
N GLU A 147 11.84 -23.90 0.29
CA GLU A 147 12.05 -24.78 1.44
C GLU A 147 10.75 -25.40 1.97
N MET A 148 9.59 -24.80 1.71
CA MET A 148 8.29 -25.32 2.13
C MET A 148 7.92 -26.60 1.36
N PHE A 149 8.61 -26.90 0.26
CA PHE A 149 8.31 -28.05 -0.59
C PHE A 149 9.12 -29.32 -0.29
N ASP A 150 10.11 -29.24 0.60
CA ASP A 150 11.11 -30.29 0.81
C ASP A 150 10.85 -31.17 2.05
N GLY A 151 9.68 -31.02 2.70
CA GLY A 151 9.14 -31.98 3.66
C GLY A 151 9.90 -32.15 4.99
N GLY A 152 11.09 -31.56 5.15
CA GLY A 152 11.95 -31.71 6.34
C GLY A 152 11.66 -30.73 7.48
N HIS A 153 11.18 -29.52 7.16
CA HIS A 153 10.65 -28.59 8.15
C HIS A 153 9.14 -28.78 8.14
N GLY A 154 8.58 -29.47 9.15
CA GLY A 154 7.12 -29.57 9.28
C GLY A 154 6.52 -28.19 9.03
N CYS A 155 5.51 -28.08 8.16
CA CYS A 155 5.17 -26.89 7.35
C CYS A 155 4.71 -25.64 8.14
N ARG A 156 5.46 -25.29 9.17
CA ARG A 156 5.25 -24.16 10.05
C ARG A 156 5.73 -22.91 9.34
N PRO A 157 4.97 -21.81 9.44
CA PRO A 157 5.42 -20.50 8.98
C PRO A 157 6.77 -20.12 9.61
N THR A 158 7.66 -19.55 8.80
CA THR A 158 8.96 -19.02 9.24
C THR A 158 9.08 -17.56 8.85
N ALA A 159 10.00 -16.84 9.51
CA ALA A 159 10.29 -15.45 9.15
C ALA A 159 10.71 -15.36 7.68
N GLU A 160 11.61 -16.24 7.25
CA GLU A 160 12.20 -16.28 5.92
C GLU A 160 11.16 -16.64 4.85
N GLY A 161 10.21 -17.53 5.18
CA GLY A 161 9.09 -17.88 4.31
C GLY A 161 8.15 -16.71 4.09
N ASP A 162 7.90 -15.90 5.12
CA ASP A 162 7.15 -14.65 5.01
C ASP A 162 7.88 -13.62 4.12
N ILE A 163 9.21 -13.53 4.18
CA ILE A 163 9.99 -12.62 3.32
C ILE A 163 9.82 -12.99 1.84
N TRP A 164 9.85 -14.28 1.53
CA TRP A 164 9.59 -14.76 0.17
C TRP A 164 8.16 -14.42 -0.28
N ALA A 165 7.17 -14.77 0.55
CA ALA A 165 5.76 -14.52 0.26
C ALA A 165 5.47 -13.01 0.13
N PHE A 166 6.13 -12.17 0.94
CA PHE A 166 6.08 -10.72 0.83
C PHE A 166 6.54 -10.24 -0.55
N ALA A 167 7.68 -10.73 -1.03
CA ALA A 167 8.19 -10.30 -2.32
C ALA A 167 7.33 -10.82 -3.49
N MET A 168 6.77 -12.04 -3.38
CA MET A 168 5.77 -12.54 -4.34
C MET A 168 4.49 -11.70 -4.32
N THR A 169 4.05 -11.24 -3.16
CA THR A 169 2.92 -10.32 -3.02
C THR A 169 3.24 -8.95 -3.62
N ALA A 170 4.45 -8.43 -3.45
CA ALA A 170 4.86 -7.18 -4.08
C ALA A 170 4.86 -7.31 -5.61
N LEU A 171 5.38 -8.41 -6.15
CA LEU A 171 5.34 -8.71 -7.58
C LEU A 171 3.90 -8.81 -8.10
N GLU A 172 3.02 -9.49 -7.37
CA GLU A 172 1.59 -9.55 -7.66
C GLU A 172 0.98 -8.16 -7.77
N LEU A 173 1.27 -7.26 -6.82
CA LEU A 173 0.70 -5.92 -6.82
C LEU A 173 1.28 -5.01 -7.90
N PHE A 174 2.56 -5.17 -8.25
CA PHE A 174 3.18 -4.43 -9.35
C PHE A 174 2.68 -4.87 -10.73
N THR A 175 2.51 -6.17 -10.92
CA THR A 175 2.08 -6.77 -12.20
C THR A 175 0.58 -6.80 -12.38
N ARG A 176 -0.17 -6.76 -11.27
CA ARG A 176 -1.63 -7.01 -11.21
C ARG A 176 -2.01 -8.44 -11.58
N GLU A 177 -1.03 -9.32 -11.65
CA GLU A 177 -1.18 -10.71 -12.05
C GLU A 177 -0.62 -11.62 -10.96
N ASN A 178 -1.03 -12.89 -10.96
CA ASN A 178 -0.42 -13.83 -10.04
C ASN A 178 1.05 -14.07 -10.42
N PRO A 179 1.97 -14.22 -9.44
CA PRO A 179 3.33 -14.65 -9.72
C PRO A 179 3.31 -15.96 -10.51
N PHE A 180 4.14 -16.11 -11.55
CA PHE A 180 4.14 -17.30 -12.42
C PHE A 180 2.78 -17.57 -13.13
N HIS A 181 2.01 -16.54 -13.47
CA HIS A 181 0.73 -16.69 -14.21
C HIS A 181 0.87 -17.45 -15.54
N ASP A 182 2.06 -17.46 -16.14
CA ASP A 182 2.37 -18.24 -17.36
C ASP A 182 2.26 -19.77 -17.16
N HIS A 183 2.22 -20.24 -15.92
CA HIS A 183 2.18 -21.65 -15.59
C HIS A 183 0.83 -22.00 -14.95
N THR A 184 0.10 -22.93 -15.56
CA THR A 184 -1.18 -23.42 -15.02
C THR A 184 -1.01 -24.66 -14.14
N ASP A 185 0.12 -25.37 -14.28
CA ASP A 185 0.40 -26.59 -13.54
C ASP A 185 1.22 -26.33 -12.26
N PRO A 186 0.73 -26.73 -11.07
CA PRO A 186 1.45 -26.55 -9.81
C PRO A 186 2.83 -27.21 -9.77
N THR A 187 3.05 -28.31 -10.51
CA THR A 187 4.38 -28.95 -10.53
C THR A 187 5.38 -28.15 -11.36
N ALA A 188 4.93 -27.54 -12.45
CA ALA A 188 5.71 -26.59 -13.23
C ALA A 188 6.05 -25.33 -12.41
N ILE A 189 5.09 -24.75 -11.68
CA ILE A 189 5.33 -23.61 -10.77
C ILE A 189 6.38 -23.98 -9.72
N LYS A 190 6.24 -25.14 -9.06
CA LYS A 190 7.22 -25.63 -8.08
C LYS A 190 8.61 -25.80 -8.70
N SER A 191 8.69 -26.33 -9.93
CA SER A 191 9.97 -26.46 -10.64
C SER A 191 10.59 -25.10 -10.91
N SER A 192 9.80 -24.11 -11.34
CA SER A 192 10.26 -22.74 -11.60
C SER A 192 10.74 -22.06 -10.33
N ILE A 193 10.00 -22.15 -9.23
CA ILE A 193 10.40 -21.62 -7.91
C ILE A 193 11.74 -22.23 -7.46
N LYS A 194 11.95 -23.53 -7.66
CA LYS A 194 13.21 -24.20 -7.31
C LYS A 194 14.38 -23.85 -8.23
N LYS A 195 14.10 -23.52 -9.50
CA LYS A 195 15.11 -23.14 -10.50
C LYS A 195 15.57 -21.69 -10.34
N GLY A 196 14.78 -20.83 -9.71
CA GLY A 196 15.18 -19.47 -9.34
C GLY A 196 14.11 -18.41 -9.56
N LEU A 197 14.58 -17.16 -9.57
CA LEU A 197 13.82 -15.90 -9.55
C LEU A 197 12.63 -15.87 -10.54
N PRO A 198 11.48 -15.27 -10.16
CA PRO A 198 10.46 -14.93 -11.13
C PRO A 198 11.04 -13.99 -12.20
N GLY A 199 10.62 -14.16 -13.45
CA GLY A 199 11.09 -13.31 -14.55
C GLY A 199 10.71 -11.84 -14.29
N ARG A 200 11.63 -10.91 -14.54
CA ARG A 200 11.33 -9.48 -14.42
C ARG A 200 10.26 -9.10 -15.46
N PRO A 201 9.10 -8.56 -15.06
CA PRO A 201 8.10 -8.06 -15.97
C PRO A 201 8.66 -6.90 -16.80
N ASN A 202 8.61 -7.01 -18.12
CA ASN A 202 9.12 -5.97 -19.04
C ASN A 202 8.22 -4.71 -19.10
N ALA A 203 6.99 -4.78 -18.58
CA ALA A 203 5.95 -3.75 -18.77
C ALA A 203 5.59 -2.93 -17.52
N CYS A 204 6.23 -3.18 -16.36
CA CYS A 204 5.90 -2.46 -15.13
C CYS A 204 6.86 -1.30 -14.86
N ASN A 205 6.57 -0.12 -15.43
CA ASN A 205 7.39 1.09 -15.27
C ASN A 205 7.59 1.51 -13.80
N ARG A 206 6.60 1.24 -12.94
CA ARG A 206 6.65 1.59 -11.51
C ARG A 206 7.57 0.69 -10.69
N MET A 207 7.91 -0.49 -11.20
CA MET A 207 8.89 -1.38 -10.56
C MET A 207 10.30 -1.02 -11.04
N THR A 208 10.81 0.07 -10.48
CA THR A 208 12.14 0.58 -10.78
C THR A 208 13.25 -0.41 -10.35
N ASP A 209 14.46 -0.25 -10.88
CA ASP A 209 15.59 -1.13 -10.52
C ASP A 209 15.83 -1.23 -9.01
N PRO A 210 15.75 -0.14 -8.21
CA PRO A 210 15.89 -0.25 -6.76
C PRO A 210 14.81 -1.10 -6.09
N TRP A 211 13.55 -0.99 -6.52
CA TRP A 211 12.48 -1.86 -6.02
C TRP A 211 12.74 -3.31 -6.39
N TRP A 212 13.07 -3.58 -7.65
CA TRP A 212 13.39 -4.92 -8.14
C TRP A 212 14.55 -5.55 -7.36
N ASN A 213 15.64 -4.80 -7.13
CA ASN A 213 16.81 -5.29 -6.39
C ASN A 213 16.50 -5.66 -4.94
N ILE A 214 15.54 -4.99 -4.30
CA ILE A 214 15.07 -5.38 -2.96
C ILE A 214 14.31 -6.71 -3.05
N LEU A 215 13.40 -6.86 -4.02
CA LEU A 215 12.64 -8.11 -4.18
C LEU A 215 13.53 -9.30 -4.53
N VAL A 216 14.55 -9.11 -5.37
CA VAL A 216 15.54 -10.15 -5.70
C VAL A 216 16.24 -10.68 -4.45
N GLN A 217 16.63 -9.82 -3.51
CA GLN A 217 17.23 -10.24 -2.23
C GLN A 217 16.26 -11.05 -1.37
N CYS A 218 14.96 -10.75 -1.43
CA CYS A 218 13.92 -11.51 -0.72
C CYS A 218 13.68 -12.90 -1.34
N TRP A 219 14.07 -13.11 -2.59
CA TRP A 219 13.92 -14.37 -3.34
C TRP A 219 15.20 -15.22 -3.37
N GLU A 220 16.14 -14.98 -2.45
CA GLU A 220 17.28 -15.87 -2.27
C GLU A 220 16.81 -17.30 -1.95
N VAL A 221 17.37 -18.27 -2.67
CA VAL A 221 17.00 -19.69 -2.53
C VAL A 221 17.36 -20.18 -1.13
N ALA A 222 18.54 -19.79 -0.62
CA ALA A 222 18.92 -20.02 0.76
C ALA A 222 18.09 -19.10 1.67
N SER A 223 17.22 -19.69 2.50
CA SER A 223 16.32 -18.93 3.39
C SER A 223 17.08 -17.99 4.32
N SER A 224 18.23 -18.43 4.85
CA SER A 224 19.10 -17.65 5.74
C SER A 224 19.75 -16.43 5.08
N SER A 225 19.81 -16.38 3.75
CA SER A 225 20.40 -15.27 2.99
C SER A 225 19.39 -14.15 2.72
N ARG A 226 18.09 -14.40 2.98
CA ARG A 226 17.05 -13.39 2.81
C ARG A 226 17.19 -12.31 3.88
N PRO A 227 16.93 -11.03 3.55
CA PRO A 227 16.93 -9.95 4.53
C PRO A 227 15.76 -10.13 5.51
N THR A 228 15.94 -9.68 6.75
CA THR A 228 14.84 -9.52 7.69
C THR A 228 13.86 -8.46 7.19
N ILE A 229 12.59 -8.56 7.58
CA ILE A 229 11.59 -7.55 7.20
C ILE A 229 11.97 -6.15 7.69
N SER A 230 12.69 -6.05 8.81
CA SER A 230 13.22 -4.78 9.31
C SER A 230 14.29 -4.17 8.41
N GLN A 231 15.12 -4.97 7.76
CA GLN A 231 16.06 -4.50 6.74
C GLN A 231 15.30 -4.07 5.47
N VAL A 232 14.29 -4.82 5.04
CA VAL A 232 13.45 -4.48 3.88
C VAL A 232 12.74 -3.13 4.06
N VAL A 233 12.12 -2.90 5.22
CA VAL A 233 11.48 -1.60 5.55
C VAL A 233 12.49 -0.46 5.53
N LYS A 234 13.71 -0.67 6.07
CA LYS A 234 14.79 0.34 6.01
C LYS A 234 15.21 0.62 4.57
N SER A 235 15.31 -0.40 3.72
CA SER A 235 15.63 -0.24 2.30
C SER A 235 14.57 0.59 1.57
N PHE A 236 13.27 0.35 1.80
CA PHE A 236 12.21 1.19 1.23
C PHE A 236 12.22 2.63 1.73
N ALA A 237 12.48 2.85 3.02
CA ALA A 237 12.65 4.19 3.56
C ALA A 237 13.83 4.92 2.89
N ALA A 238 14.93 4.20 2.61
CA ALA A 238 16.06 4.73 1.86
C ALA A 238 15.69 5.05 0.41
N LEU A 239 14.83 4.26 -0.26
CA LEU A 239 14.34 4.60 -1.60
C LEU A 239 13.57 5.92 -1.62
N GLY A 240 12.72 6.18 -0.63
CA GLY A 240 12.01 7.45 -0.49
C GLY A 240 12.92 8.64 -0.15
N ALA A 241 14.06 8.39 0.50
CA ALA A 241 15.06 9.40 0.84
C ALA A 241 16.02 9.71 -0.32
N VAL A 242 16.25 8.76 -1.23
CA VAL A 242 17.04 8.96 -2.45
C VAL A 242 16.15 9.64 -3.49
N GLN A 243 16.12 10.98 -3.48
CA GLN A 243 15.54 11.75 -4.58
C GLN A 243 16.15 11.26 -5.91
N SER A 244 15.29 10.84 -6.85
CA SER A 244 15.69 10.50 -8.21
C SER A 244 16.64 11.58 -8.77
N PRO A 245 17.71 11.23 -9.52
CA PRO A 245 18.55 12.22 -10.20
C PRO A 245 17.73 13.26 -10.98
N THR A 246 16.62 12.83 -11.60
CA THR A 246 15.69 13.71 -12.34
C THR A 246 14.94 14.68 -11.41
N LEU A 247 14.55 14.23 -10.22
CA LEU A 247 13.88 15.06 -9.22
C LEU A 247 14.85 16.09 -8.62
N LYS A 248 16.10 15.69 -8.34
CA LYS A 248 17.16 16.59 -7.90
C LYS A 248 17.42 17.71 -8.91
N GLU A 249 17.53 17.39 -10.19
CA GLU A 249 17.71 18.42 -11.23
C GLU A 249 16.46 19.28 -11.39
N SER A 250 15.26 18.71 -11.27
CA SER A 250 13.99 19.46 -11.30
C SER A 250 13.90 20.48 -10.16
N ILE A 251 14.26 20.08 -8.94
CA ILE A 251 14.36 21.00 -7.80
C ILE A 251 15.37 22.11 -8.10
N LYS A 252 16.55 21.77 -8.63
CA LYS A 252 17.59 22.75 -8.97
C LYS A 252 17.08 23.75 -10.02
N ARG A 253 16.37 23.29 -11.04
CA ARG A 253 15.72 24.15 -12.06
C ARG A 253 14.69 25.08 -11.42
N ILE A 254 13.88 24.60 -10.47
CA ILE A 254 12.93 25.43 -9.71
C ILE A 254 13.66 26.45 -8.85
N SER A 255 14.66 26.05 -8.07
CA SER A 255 15.38 26.96 -7.19
C SER A 255 16.05 28.09 -7.98
N ARG A 256 16.52 27.82 -9.21
CA ARG A 256 17.02 28.88 -10.12
C ARG A 256 15.91 29.84 -10.57
N LYS A 257 14.73 29.33 -10.94
CA LYS A 257 13.61 30.14 -11.45
C LYS A 257 12.81 30.85 -10.34
N CYS A 258 12.77 30.27 -9.15
CA CYS A 258 11.94 30.64 -8.01
C CYS A 258 12.79 30.67 -6.72
N PRO A 259 13.66 31.67 -6.52
CA PRO A 259 14.67 31.65 -5.45
C PRO A 259 14.10 31.62 -4.03
N ASN A 260 12.88 32.15 -3.82
CA ASN A 260 12.25 32.22 -2.50
C ASN A 260 11.16 31.15 -2.29
N ILE A 261 11.09 30.13 -3.14
CA ILE A 261 10.11 29.07 -2.97
C ILE A 261 10.45 28.21 -1.75
N LYS A 262 9.47 27.97 -0.88
CA LYS A 262 9.69 27.17 0.33
C LYS A 262 9.70 25.68 -0.01
N ARG A 263 10.70 24.96 0.51
CA ARG A 263 10.69 23.51 0.58
C ARG A 263 10.00 23.08 1.88
N LEU A 264 8.95 22.29 1.75
CA LEU A 264 8.09 21.86 2.86
C LEU A 264 8.23 20.36 3.15
N ASP A 265 9.34 19.75 2.71
CA ASP A 265 9.71 18.38 3.04
C ASP A 265 9.76 18.20 4.57
N GLY A 266 9.09 17.18 5.11
CA GLY A 266 9.02 16.88 6.55
C GLY A 266 8.16 17.84 7.37
N GLN A 267 7.52 18.83 6.75
CA GLN A 267 6.70 19.84 7.45
C GLN A 267 5.19 19.65 7.24
N ILE A 268 4.78 18.63 6.47
CA ILE A 268 3.39 18.39 6.12
C ILE A 268 3.02 16.98 6.55
N ASP A 269 1.96 16.88 7.35
CA ASP A 269 1.26 15.64 7.61
C ASP A 269 0.09 15.49 6.63
N LYS A 270 0.07 14.42 5.85
CA LYS A 270 -0.89 14.22 4.74
C LYS A 270 -2.12 13.50 5.28
N ASP A 271 -3.30 14.07 5.04
CA ASP A 271 -4.56 13.44 5.39
C ASP A 271 -5.03 12.57 4.22
N HIS A 272 -4.86 11.26 4.38
CA HIS A 272 -5.19 10.27 3.37
C HIS A 272 -6.70 10.04 3.20
N SER A 273 -7.55 10.52 4.13
CA SER A 273 -9.01 10.35 4.06
C SER A 273 -9.69 11.29 3.05
N ILE A 274 -9.03 12.39 2.67
CA ILE A 274 -9.59 13.39 1.76
C ILE A 274 -8.73 13.48 0.50
N LEU A 275 -9.18 12.81 -0.54
CA LEU A 275 -8.52 12.73 -1.85
C LEU A 275 -9.47 13.19 -2.96
N ILE A 276 -9.14 14.32 -3.60
CA ILE A 276 -9.85 14.81 -4.78
C ILE A 276 -9.04 14.40 -6.02
N ARG A 277 -9.65 13.61 -6.91
CA ARG A 277 -9.03 13.18 -8.17
C ARG A 277 -9.44 14.11 -9.30
N GLY A 278 -8.50 14.89 -9.83
CA GLY A 278 -8.65 15.63 -11.08
C GLY A 278 -8.05 14.87 -12.26
N GLY A 279 -8.22 15.34 -13.50
CA GLY A 279 -7.75 14.63 -14.71
C GLY A 279 -6.24 14.35 -14.75
N PHE A 280 -5.40 15.27 -14.26
CA PHE A 280 -3.94 15.17 -14.35
C PHE A 280 -3.21 15.17 -13.00
N ALA A 281 -3.95 15.33 -11.90
CA ALA A 281 -3.39 15.45 -10.57
C ALA A 281 -4.38 14.96 -9.52
N THR A 282 -3.85 14.47 -8.41
CA THR A 282 -4.60 14.29 -7.16
C THR A 282 -4.35 15.48 -6.25
N VAL A 283 -5.37 15.91 -5.52
CA VAL A 283 -5.25 16.90 -4.45
C VAL A 283 -5.70 16.24 -3.17
N CYS A 284 -4.84 16.24 -2.16
CA CYS A 284 -5.21 15.78 -0.83
C CYS A 284 -5.14 16.93 0.18
N ARG A 285 -5.84 16.77 1.30
CA ARG A 285 -5.68 17.64 2.46
C ARG A 285 -4.39 17.26 3.19
N GLY A 286 -3.77 18.24 3.84
CA GLY A 286 -2.69 18.02 4.80
C GLY A 286 -2.66 19.11 5.85
N THR A 287 -1.78 18.97 6.83
CA THR A 287 -1.58 19.94 7.92
C THR A 287 -0.11 20.31 8.02
N LEU A 288 0.19 21.61 8.01
CA LEU A 288 1.53 22.12 8.28
C LEU A 288 1.85 21.99 9.78
N CYS A 289 2.87 21.18 10.13
CA CYS A 289 3.19 20.77 11.50
C CYS A 289 3.38 21.97 12.46
N HIS A 290 4.05 23.03 12.02
CA HIS A 290 4.38 24.17 12.89
C HIS A 290 3.24 25.17 13.13
N LYS A 291 2.17 25.14 12.31
CA LYS A 291 1.13 26.18 12.33
C LYS A 291 -0.29 25.64 12.39
N GLN A 292 -0.46 24.31 12.44
CA GLN A 292 -1.75 23.63 12.31
C GLN A 292 -2.62 24.17 11.15
N THR A 293 -1.96 24.66 10.10
CA THR A 293 -2.64 25.27 8.96
C THR A 293 -2.98 24.16 7.98
N LYS A 294 -4.27 24.06 7.62
CA LYS A 294 -4.73 23.12 6.59
C LYS A 294 -4.21 23.54 5.22
N VAL A 295 -3.58 22.60 4.52
CA VAL A 295 -3.01 22.78 3.20
C VAL A 295 -3.64 21.82 2.19
N ALA A 296 -3.61 22.21 0.93
CA ALA A 296 -3.85 21.33 -0.19
C ALA A 296 -2.50 20.92 -0.78
N VAL A 297 -2.28 19.62 -0.92
CA VAL A 297 -1.09 19.07 -1.57
C VAL A 297 -1.53 18.50 -2.91
N LYS A 298 -1.15 19.19 -3.99
CA LYS A 298 -1.45 18.78 -5.36
C LYS A 298 -0.28 17.97 -5.90
N THR A 299 -0.56 16.75 -6.32
CA THR A 299 0.43 15.80 -6.79
C THR A 299 0.07 15.38 -8.22
N ALA A 300 1.00 15.59 -9.16
CA ALA A 300 0.78 15.19 -10.54
C ALA A 300 0.70 13.67 -10.64
N ARG A 301 -0.22 13.17 -11.48
CA ARG A 301 -0.32 11.74 -11.78
C ARG A 301 0.55 11.40 -12.97
N GLY A 302 1.42 10.41 -12.82
CA GLY A 302 2.34 9.97 -13.87
C GLY A 302 3.72 9.66 -13.28
N ASP A 303 4.46 8.77 -13.95
CA ASP A 303 5.81 8.39 -13.54
C ASP A 303 6.82 9.47 -13.94
N LEU A 304 7.27 10.28 -12.97
CA LEU A 304 8.28 11.33 -13.20
C LEU A 304 9.68 10.79 -13.43
N SER A 305 9.91 9.47 -13.32
CA SER A 305 11.25 8.93 -13.58
C SER A 305 11.63 8.95 -15.06
N MET A 306 10.67 9.10 -16.00
CA MET A 306 10.95 8.99 -17.44
C MET A 306 10.30 10.04 -18.37
N ASP A 307 9.30 10.83 -17.96
CA ASP A 307 8.63 11.77 -18.88
C ASP A 307 9.00 13.25 -18.62
N GLU A 308 9.98 13.75 -19.37
CA GLU A 308 10.38 15.17 -19.36
C GLU A 308 9.20 16.12 -19.63
N LYS A 309 8.16 15.72 -20.36
CA LYS A 309 7.01 16.57 -20.64
C LYS A 309 6.19 16.80 -19.37
N ILE A 310 5.97 15.75 -18.57
CA ILE A 310 5.25 15.87 -17.29
C ILE A 310 6.05 16.74 -16.33
N ILE A 311 7.36 16.51 -16.23
CA ILE A 311 8.25 17.35 -15.41
C ILE A 311 8.13 18.81 -15.85
N ASN A 312 8.33 19.12 -17.14
CA ASN A 312 8.27 20.48 -17.65
C ASN A 312 6.92 21.14 -17.37
N ARG A 313 5.81 20.40 -17.50
CA ARG A 313 4.47 20.90 -17.15
C ARG A 313 4.36 21.31 -15.69
N ILE A 314 4.87 20.49 -14.77
CA ILE A 314 4.85 20.81 -13.33
C ILE A 314 5.77 22.01 -13.05
N LEU A 315 6.96 22.04 -13.66
CA LEU A 315 7.91 23.15 -13.52
C LEU A 315 7.30 24.47 -13.99
N GLU A 316 6.60 24.46 -15.12
CA GLU A 316 5.88 25.61 -15.66
C GLU A 316 4.73 26.02 -14.74
N GLU A 317 3.94 25.06 -14.25
CA GLU A 317 2.84 25.35 -13.32
C GLU A 317 3.35 26.02 -12.04
N VAL A 318 4.41 25.49 -11.43
CA VAL A 318 5.07 26.09 -10.26
C VAL A 318 5.58 27.49 -10.58
N TYR A 319 6.22 27.68 -11.73
CA TYR A 319 6.82 28.97 -12.11
C TYR A 319 5.77 30.05 -12.36
N VAL A 320 4.71 29.72 -13.11
CA VAL A 320 3.59 30.63 -13.36
C VAL A 320 2.94 30.98 -12.03
N TRP A 321 2.58 29.97 -11.23
CA TRP A 321 1.89 30.20 -9.96
C TRP A 321 2.74 30.98 -8.95
N TYR A 322 4.06 30.78 -8.94
CA TYR A 322 5.00 31.54 -8.10
C TYR A 322 5.03 33.05 -8.43
N LYS A 323 4.84 33.43 -9.70
CA LYS A 323 4.82 34.84 -10.12
C LYS A 323 3.51 35.55 -9.81
N LEU A 324 2.42 34.80 -9.76
CA LEU A 324 1.08 35.35 -9.62
C LEU A 324 0.86 35.86 -8.19
N ARG A 325 0.56 37.16 -8.08
CA ARG A 325 0.20 37.82 -6.82
C ARG A 325 -1.05 38.66 -7.02
N HIS A 326 -2.18 38.12 -6.60
CA HIS A 326 -3.46 38.83 -6.71
C HIS A 326 -4.43 38.31 -5.64
N ALA A 327 -5.35 39.17 -5.18
CA ALA A 327 -6.30 38.83 -4.12
C ALA A 327 -7.23 37.65 -4.47
N ASN A 328 -7.47 37.43 -5.77
CA ASN A 328 -8.30 36.33 -6.27
C ASN A 328 -7.50 35.16 -6.87
N ILE A 329 -6.19 35.10 -6.65
CA ILE A 329 -5.36 33.93 -6.96
C ILE A 329 -4.92 33.31 -5.65
N LEU A 330 -5.15 32.01 -5.50
CA LEU A 330 -4.72 31.28 -4.32
C LEU A 330 -3.18 31.35 -4.19
N PRO A 331 -2.59 31.75 -3.06
CA PRO A 331 -1.13 31.83 -2.96
C PRO A 331 -0.47 30.45 -2.96
N LEU A 332 0.62 30.32 -3.71
CA LEU A 332 1.55 29.20 -3.63
C LEU A 332 2.34 29.29 -2.31
N LEU A 333 2.22 28.27 -1.45
CA LEU A 333 2.94 28.22 -0.17
C LEU A 333 4.34 27.62 -0.32
N GLY A 334 4.51 26.66 -1.22
CA GLY A 334 5.78 25.99 -1.46
C GLY A 334 5.63 24.71 -2.28
N ILE A 335 6.70 23.92 -2.26
CA ILE A 335 6.79 22.60 -2.90
C ILE A 335 7.25 21.56 -1.88
N THR A 336 6.91 20.31 -2.14
CA THR A 336 7.42 19.16 -1.38
C THR A 336 7.72 18.01 -2.33
N THR A 337 8.69 17.19 -1.97
CA THR A 337 9.13 15.99 -2.67
C THR A 337 8.93 14.72 -1.85
N GLN A 338 8.31 14.85 -0.68
CA GLN A 338 8.11 13.76 0.26
C GLN A 338 7.05 12.75 -0.18
N PHE A 339 6.20 13.11 -1.14
CA PHE A 339 5.04 12.32 -1.51
C PHE A 339 5.17 11.79 -2.93
N ASP A 340 4.76 10.53 -3.11
CA ASP A 340 4.53 9.87 -4.41
C ASP A 340 5.76 9.95 -5.36
N SER A 341 6.98 10.00 -4.80
CA SER A 341 8.27 10.11 -5.50
C SER A 341 8.35 11.25 -6.53
N THR A 342 7.56 12.29 -6.33
CA THR A 342 7.30 13.35 -7.32
C THR A 342 7.35 14.72 -6.66
N LEU A 343 7.27 15.78 -7.48
CA LEU A 343 7.15 17.15 -6.99
C LEU A 343 5.66 17.48 -6.78
N SER A 344 5.28 17.72 -5.53
CA SER A 344 3.95 18.21 -5.18
C SER A 344 3.97 19.72 -4.92
N ILE A 345 2.88 20.37 -5.33
CA ILE A 345 2.65 21.81 -5.16
C ILE A 345 1.74 22.02 -3.94
N VAL A 346 2.09 22.96 -3.06
CA VAL A 346 1.39 23.18 -1.79
C VAL A 346 0.73 24.55 -1.74
N SER A 347 -0.58 24.57 -1.48
CA SER A 347 -1.36 25.79 -1.28
C SER A 347 -2.20 25.69 0.00
N ARG A 348 -2.94 26.75 0.38
CA ARG A 348 -3.94 26.61 1.45
C ARG A 348 -5.06 25.67 1.01
N TRP A 349 -5.63 24.96 1.98
CA TRP A 349 -6.89 24.24 1.80
C TRP A 349 -8.06 25.22 1.76
N MET A 350 -8.98 25.03 0.80
CA MET A 350 -10.18 25.85 0.65
C MET A 350 -11.40 25.06 1.14
N GLU A 351 -11.89 25.36 2.34
CA GLU A 351 -12.94 24.58 3.02
C GLU A 351 -14.26 24.52 2.25
N ARG A 352 -14.55 25.53 1.43
CA ARG A 352 -15.77 25.62 0.62
C ARG A 352 -15.65 24.94 -0.76
N GLY A 353 -14.54 24.25 -1.01
CA GLY A 353 -14.33 23.48 -2.23
C GLY A 353 -14.24 24.34 -3.49
N THR A 354 -14.71 23.80 -4.62
CA THR A 354 -14.68 24.48 -5.92
C THR A 354 -15.87 25.43 -6.07
N ALA A 355 -15.75 26.45 -6.94
CA ALA A 355 -16.87 27.33 -7.27
C ALA A 355 -18.10 26.55 -7.76
N ARG A 356 -17.88 25.46 -8.51
CA ARG A 356 -18.94 24.58 -9.01
C ARG A 356 -19.74 23.96 -7.87
N ASP A 357 -19.06 23.47 -6.84
CA ASP A 357 -19.72 22.81 -5.71
C ASP A 357 -20.38 23.85 -4.79
N TYR A 358 -19.73 25.00 -4.61
CA TYR A 358 -20.20 26.08 -3.77
C TYR A 358 -21.55 26.67 -4.24
N VAL A 359 -21.73 26.86 -5.55
CA VAL A 359 -22.96 27.46 -6.11
C VAL A 359 -24.09 26.44 -6.34
N ARG A 360 -23.89 25.16 -6.02
CA ARG A 360 -24.99 24.18 -6.01
C ARG A 360 -26.02 24.49 -4.94
N ASP A 361 -25.58 25.11 -3.85
CA ASP A 361 -26.48 25.66 -2.85
C ASP A 361 -27.07 26.97 -3.39
N SER A 362 -28.38 26.98 -3.59
CA SER A 362 -29.13 28.12 -4.16
C SER A 362 -29.04 29.39 -3.31
N ILE A 363 -28.59 29.31 -2.05
CA ILE A 363 -28.37 30.49 -1.21
C ILE A 363 -27.11 31.28 -1.63
N ASN A 364 -26.18 30.64 -2.36
CA ASN A 364 -24.90 31.23 -2.72
C ASN A 364 -24.99 31.96 -4.07
N ASP A 365 -24.97 33.30 -4.03
CA ASP A 365 -24.92 34.13 -5.22
C ASP A 365 -23.59 33.94 -5.99
N PRO A 366 -23.61 33.57 -7.28
CA PRO A 366 -22.40 33.40 -8.09
C PRO A 366 -21.74 34.72 -8.54
N ARG A 367 -22.46 35.85 -8.51
CA ARG A 367 -21.97 37.14 -9.06
C ARG A 367 -20.65 37.64 -8.44
N PRO A 368 -20.43 37.55 -7.11
CA PRO A 368 -19.14 37.92 -6.51
C PRO A 368 -17.97 37.07 -7.03
N LEU A 369 -18.18 35.79 -7.30
CA LEU A 369 -17.15 34.91 -7.85
C LEU A 369 -16.75 35.35 -9.26
N VAL A 370 -17.75 35.61 -10.12
CA VAL A 370 -17.54 36.09 -11.50
C VAL A 370 -16.81 37.43 -11.51
N ARG A 371 -17.21 38.36 -10.62
CA ARG A 371 -16.54 39.67 -10.49
C ARG A 371 -15.07 39.50 -10.09
N GLY A 372 -14.79 38.65 -9.10
CA GLY A 372 -13.42 38.35 -8.67
C GLY A 372 -12.56 37.72 -9.76
N CYS A 373 -13.13 36.83 -10.59
CA CYS A 373 -12.44 36.29 -11.76
C CYS A 373 -12.14 37.36 -12.80
N ALA A 374 -13.10 38.25 -13.09
CA ALA A 374 -12.93 39.32 -14.07
C ALA A 374 -11.84 40.32 -13.66
N THR A 375 -11.83 40.76 -12.40
CA THR A 375 -10.79 41.67 -11.88
C THR A 375 -9.40 41.05 -11.96
N CYS A 376 -9.31 39.75 -11.70
CA CYS A 376 -8.08 38.97 -11.81
C CYS A 376 -7.53 38.99 -13.25
N MET A 377 -8.38 38.73 -14.25
CA MET A 377 -7.98 38.67 -15.67
C MET A 377 -7.50 40.01 -16.23
N THR A 378 -7.89 41.14 -15.64
CA THR A 378 -7.43 42.47 -16.07
C THR A 378 -6.10 42.90 -15.44
N GLN A 379 -5.58 42.16 -14.46
CA GLN A 379 -4.41 42.56 -13.65
C GLN A 379 -3.22 41.58 -13.74
N ILE A 380 -3.40 40.45 -14.42
CA ILE A 380 -2.36 39.44 -14.73
C ILE A 380 -2.02 39.56 -16.21
#